data_AF-A0A2A7SAR8-F1
#
_entry.id   AF-A0A2A7SAR8-F1
#
_cell.length_a   1.000
_cell.length_b   1.000
_cell.length_c   1.000
_cell.angle_alpha   90.00
_cell.angle_beta   90.00
_cell.angle_gamma   90.00
#
_symmetry.space_group_name_H-M   'P 1'
#
loop_
_entity.id
_entity.type
_entity.pdbx_description
1 polymer ?
#
loop_
_entity_poly.entity_id
_entity_poly.type
_entity_poly.pdbx_seq_one_letter_code
_entity_poly.pdbx_strand_id
1 'polypeptide(L)'
;MHYRVHRYSIYESRCTSNHAAEGAAFATALLGYPQAPALPQASEGSDIVTDYRAMGFTLGRHPLELLRDPLRTDRLLPARELAQLRNGQFALACEIVTVRHRPGTAKDVLFITLEDETGPTNVIIWPALFEKYRRETLGASLLAVYGVWQTKGKVHRLVAKELGERSELPGPLRVESHDFH
;
A
#
# COMPACT_ATOMS: atom_id res chain seq x y z
N MET A 1 -4.34 21.63 -49.70
CA MET A 1 -3.59 20.77 -48.74
C MET A 1 -4.57 19.76 -48.16
N HIS A 2 -4.38 18.49 -48.53
CA HIS A 2 -5.28 17.39 -48.22
C HIS A 2 -5.02 16.85 -46.81
N TYR A 3 -6.10 16.57 -46.09
CA TYR A 3 -6.17 15.85 -44.82
C TYR A 3 -6.69 14.43 -45.09
N ARG A 4 -5.99 13.37 -44.63
CA ARG A 4 -6.48 11.98 -44.39
C ARG A 4 -5.26 11.03 -44.20
N VAL A 5 -5.24 9.96 -43.40
CA VAL A 5 -6.19 9.23 -42.54
C VAL A 5 -5.34 8.38 -41.54
N HIS A 6 -5.75 8.34 -40.27
CA HIS A 6 -5.96 7.17 -39.39
C HIS A 6 -4.88 6.11 -39.03
N ARG A 7 -4.81 5.94 -37.68
CA ARG A 7 -4.96 4.73 -36.82
C ARG A 7 -3.84 3.67 -36.71
N TYR A 8 -3.36 3.56 -35.47
CA TYR A 8 -3.40 2.40 -34.52
C TYR A 8 -3.12 0.97 -35.03
N SER A 9 -2.12 0.31 -34.42
CA SER A 9 -2.22 -1.02 -33.79
C SER A 9 -0.87 -1.37 -33.09
N ILE A 10 -0.73 -1.26 -31.76
CA ILE A 10 -0.70 -2.36 -30.76
C ILE A 10 -0.27 -3.77 -31.25
N TYR A 11 0.84 -4.26 -30.64
CA TYR A 11 1.18 -5.62 -30.11
C TYR A 11 0.63 -6.85 -30.88
N GLU A 12 1.34 -7.95 -31.16
CA GLU A 12 2.54 -8.57 -30.59
C GLU A 12 2.91 -9.80 -31.47
N SER A 13 4.08 -10.39 -31.18
CA SER A 13 4.29 -11.83 -30.99
C SER A 13 5.14 -12.65 -31.99
N ARG A 14 6.18 -13.23 -31.37
CA ARG A 14 6.88 -14.49 -31.64
C ARG A 14 7.92 -14.54 -32.77
N CYS A 15 9.17 -14.35 -32.39
CA CYS A 15 10.25 -15.17 -32.93
C CYS A 15 11.04 -15.81 -31.79
N THR A 16 10.95 -17.13 -31.76
CA THR A 16 11.69 -18.06 -30.92
C THR A 16 13.20 -17.99 -31.20
N SER A 17 13.98 -18.29 -30.17
CA SER A 17 15.36 -18.84 -30.22
C SER A 17 16.49 -17.99 -30.83
N ASN A 18 17.34 -17.47 -29.93
CA ASN A 18 18.80 -17.29 -30.07
C ASN A 18 19.41 -16.32 -31.11
N HIS A 19 18.65 -15.48 -31.84
CA HIS A 19 19.25 -14.55 -32.82
C HIS A 19 19.24 -13.05 -32.43
N ALA A 20 18.76 -12.67 -31.24
CA ALA A 20 18.61 -11.25 -30.88
C ALA A 20 19.94 -10.54 -30.48
N ALA A 21 21.02 -11.29 -30.23
CA ALA A 21 22.26 -10.72 -29.70
C ALA A 21 23.17 -10.08 -30.78
N GLU A 22 23.13 -10.56 -32.03
CA GLU A 22 24.07 -10.08 -33.06
C GLU A 22 23.63 -8.78 -33.74
N GLY A 23 22.32 -8.50 -33.81
CA GLY A 23 21.80 -7.29 -34.46
C GLY A 23 22.00 -6.00 -33.66
N ALA A 24 22.07 -6.09 -32.33
CA ALA A 24 22.24 -4.93 -31.45
C ALA A 24 23.67 -4.37 -31.47
N ALA A 25 24.67 -5.21 -31.73
CA ALA A 25 26.09 -4.82 -31.68
C ALA A 25 26.51 -3.91 -32.85
N PHE A 26 25.86 -4.01 -34.01
CA PHE A 26 26.25 -3.26 -35.20
C PHE A 26 25.80 -1.79 -35.18
N ALA A 27 24.71 -1.47 -34.46
CA ALA A 27 24.16 -0.11 -34.40
C ALA A 27 24.91 0.81 -33.41
N THR A 28 25.58 0.23 -32.40
CA THR A 28 26.26 0.99 -31.34
C THR A 28 27.56 1.65 -31.82
N ALA A 29 28.27 1.04 -32.76
CA ALA A 29 29.60 1.51 -33.19
C ALA A 29 29.58 2.78 -34.06
N LEU A 30 28.45 3.10 -34.71
CA LEU A 30 28.40 4.16 -35.73
C LEU A 30 27.90 5.53 -35.19
N LEU A 31 27.29 5.58 -34.01
CA LEU A 31 26.58 6.77 -33.51
C LEU A 31 27.09 7.31 -32.16
N GLY A 32 28.11 6.70 -31.55
CA GLY A 32 28.74 7.22 -30.33
C GLY A 32 27.77 7.36 -29.15
N TYR A 33 26.70 6.56 -29.10
CA TYR A 33 25.81 6.56 -27.95
C TYR A 33 26.57 6.05 -26.72
N PRO A 34 26.55 6.78 -25.59
CA PRO A 34 27.11 6.26 -24.35
C PRO A 34 26.40 4.95 -24.03
N GLN A 35 27.17 3.92 -23.69
CA GLN A 35 26.62 2.68 -23.14
C GLN A 35 25.71 3.08 -21.97
N ALA A 36 24.46 2.60 -22.00
CA ALA A 36 23.55 2.82 -20.88
C ALA A 36 24.25 2.28 -19.62
N PRO A 37 24.34 3.06 -18.53
CA PRO A 37 24.97 2.59 -17.32
C PRO A 37 24.21 1.34 -16.82
N ALA A 38 24.95 0.29 -16.47
CA ALA A 38 24.34 -0.88 -15.84
C ALA A 38 23.78 -0.47 -14.49
N LEU A 39 22.46 -0.52 -14.35
CA LEU A 39 21.79 -0.25 -13.07
C LEU A 39 21.87 -1.50 -12.18
N PRO A 40 22.09 -1.33 -10.86
CA PRO A 40 21.99 -2.45 -9.93
C PRO A 40 20.58 -3.04 -9.98
N GLN A 41 20.49 -4.37 -9.88
CA GLN A 41 19.20 -5.04 -9.75
C GLN A 41 18.56 -4.62 -8.43
N ALA A 42 17.31 -4.16 -8.47
CA ALA A 42 16.56 -3.82 -7.28
C ALA A 42 16.27 -5.07 -6.44
N SER A 43 16.22 -4.89 -5.12
CA SER A 43 15.79 -5.97 -4.22
C SER A 43 14.28 -6.16 -4.32
N GLU A 44 13.78 -7.36 -4.00
CA GLU A 44 12.34 -7.66 -3.99
C GLU A 44 11.54 -6.63 -3.18
N GLY A 45 12.02 -6.23 -2.00
CA GLY A 45 11.39 -5.19 -1.19
C GLY A 45 11.41 -3.81 -1.85
N SER A 46 12.47 -3.46 -2.57
CA SER A 46 12.55 -2.20 -3.32
C SER A 46 11.55 -2.19 -4.47
N ASP A 47 11.38 -3.31 -5.17
CA ASP A 47 10.42 -3.45 -6.27
C ASP A 47 8.98 -3.37 -5.75
N ILE A 48 8.65 -4.16 -4.72
CA ILE A 48 7.33 -4.17 -4.07
C ILE A 48 6.92 -2.77 -3.59
N VAL A 49 7.83 -2.07 -2.90
CA VAL A 49 7.54 -0.72 -2.39
C VAL A 49 7.42 0.30 -3.52
N THR A 50 8.23 0.17 -4.58
CA THR A 50 8.18 1.07 -5.74
C THR A 50 6.87 0.89 -6.51
N ASP A 51 6.47 -0.36 -6.76
CA ASP A 51 5.21 -0.71 -7.41
C ASP A 51 4.02 -0.19 -6.61
N TYR A 52 3.99 -0.48 -5.30
CA TYR A 52 2.89 -0.06 -4.43
C TYR A 52 2.76 1.46 -4.37
N ARG A 53 3.89 2.20 -4.34
CA ARG A 53 3.87 3.67 -4.40
C ARG A 53 3.36 4.20 -5.73
N ALA A 54 3.75 3.59 -6.84
CA ALA A 54 3.40 4.07 -8.17
C ALA A 54 1.93 3.79 -8.51
N MET A 55 1.39 2.66 -8.04
CA MET A 55 0.09 2.15 -8.48
C MET A 55 -0.96 2.06 -7.36
N GLY A 56 -0.57 2.16 -6.09
CA GLY A 56 -1.44 1.89 -4.93
C GLY A 56 -1.69 0.40 -4.68
N PHE A 57 -1.05 -0.48 -5.45
CA PHE A 57 -1.09 -1.93 -5.32
C PHE A 57 0.21 -2.55 -5.87
N THR A 58 0.49 -3.81 -5.52
CA THR A 58 1.61 -4.58 -6.09
C THR A 58 1.11 -5.67 -7.03
N LEU A 59 1.89 -5.98 -8.07
CA LEU A 59 1.69 -7.22 -8.85
C LEU A 59 2.25 -8.45 -8.11
N GLY A 60 3.13 -8.22 -7.13
CA GLY A 60 3.66 -9.22 -6.20
C GLY A 60 2.97 -9.18 -4.83
N ARG A 61 3.71 -9.57 -3.79
CA ARG A 61 3.23 -9.61 -2.40
C ARG A 61 2.92 -8.22 -1.85
N HIS A 62 1.96 -8.15 -0.93
CA HIS A 62 1.64 -6.92 -0.23
C HIS A 62 2.84 -6.46 0.62
N PRO A 63 3.16 -5.16 0.70
CA PRO A 63 4.39 -4.71 1.36
C PRO A 63 4.50 -5.09 2.85
N LEU A 64 3.36 -5.18 3.56
CA LEU A 64 3.34 -5.62 4.96
C LEU A 64 3.69 -7.09 5.17
N GLU A 65 3.59 -7.93 4.14
CA GLU A 65 3.96 -9.33 4.24
C GLU A 65 5.46 -9.49 4.56
N LEU A 66 6.30 -8.56 4.09
CA LEU A 66 7.74 -8.50 4.41
C LEU A 66 8.02 -8.20 5.89
N LEU A 67 7.03 -7.71 6.63
CA LEU A 67 7.13 -7.23 8.01
C LEU A 67 6.29 -8.08 8.97
N ARG A 68 5.72 -9.18 8.47
CA ARG A 68 4.78 -10.00 9.20
C ARG A 68 5.36 -10.58 10.49
N ASP A 69 6.62 -11.02 10.46
CA ASP A 69 7.32 -11.61 11.60
C ASP A 69 7.55 -10.61 12.75
N PRO A 70 8.15 -9.42 12.54
CA PRO A 70 8.28 -8.45 13.61
C PRO A 70 6.91 -7.96 14.13
N LEU A 71 5.92 -7.75 13.26
CA LEU A 71 4.58 -7.35 13.68
C LEU A 71 3.87 -8.41 14.55
N ARG A 72 4.08 -9.70 14.25
CA ARG A 72 3.57 -10.79 15.09
C ARG A 72 4.19 -10.81 16.48
N THR A 73 5.48 -10.51 16.57
CA THR A 73 6.20 -10.43 17.86
C THR A 73 5.54 -9.39 18.77
N ASP A 74 5.10 -8.29 18.18
CA ASP A 74 4.39 -7.19 18.87
C ASP A 74 2.88 -7.44 19.01
N ARG A 75 2.39 -8.64 18.67
CA ARG A 75 0.98 -9.06 18.73
C ARG A 75 0.03 -8.23 17.86
N LEU A 76 0.56 -7.56 16.83
CA LEU A 76 -0.24 -6.84 15.85
C LEU A 76 -0.83 -7.87 14.90
N LEU A 77 -2.15 -8.03 14.91
CA LEU A 77 -2.84 -9.10 14.18
C LEU A 77 -3.13 -8.67 12.74
N PRO A 78 -3.10 -9.60 11.78
CA PRO A 78 -3.59 -9.31 10.44
C PRO A 78 -5.12 -9.20 10.40
N ALA A 79 -5.65 -8.54 9.36
CA ALA A 79 -7.09 -8.34 9.16
C ALA A 79 -7.91 -9.64 9.26
N ARG A 80 -7.40 -10.75 8.68
CA ARG A 80 -8.05 -12.07 8.76
C ARG A 80 -8.14 -12.63 10.19
N GLU A 81 -7.16 -12.35 11.05
CA GLU A 81 -7.19 -12.79 12.44
C GLU A 81 -8.05 -11.86 13.29
N LEU A 82 -8.02 -10.55 13.02
CA LEU A 82 -8.94 -9.58 13.63
C LEU A 82 -10.40 -9.98 13.39
N ALA A 83 -10.74 -10.41 12.18
CA ALA A 83 -12.08 -10.90 11.81
C ALA A 83 -12.58 -12.09 12.66
N GLN A 84 -11.67 -12.84 13.30
CA GLN A 84 -12.00 -13.99 14.14
C GLN A 84 -12.18 -13.62 15.62
N LEU A 85 -11.88 -12.38 16.00
CA LEU A 85 -12.04 -11.93 17.38
C LEU A 85 -13.52 -11.80 17.75
N ARG A 86 -13.84 -12.15 19.00
CA ARG A 86 -15.15 -11.92 19.60
C ARG A 86 -15.39 -10.42 19.77
N ASN A 87 -16.65 -10.03 19.66
CA ASN A 87 -17.07 -8.66 19.93
C ASN A 87 -16.65 -8.23 21.35
N GLY A 88 -16.02 -7.06 21.45
CA GLY A 88 -15.55 -6.48 22.72
C GLY A 88 -14.12 -6.88 23.11
N GLN A 89 -13.43 -7.74 22.35
CA GLN A 89 -12.04 -8.08 22.64
C GLN A 89 -11.07 -6.94 22.32
N PHE A 90 -10.00 -6.84 23.09
CA PHE A 90 -8.88 -5.98 22.74
C PHE A 90 -8.16 -6.52 21.50
N ALA A 91 -7.75 -5.61 20.64
CA ALA A 91 -7.11 -5.90 19.39
C ALA A 91 -6.03 -4.86 19.10
N LEU A 92 -4.97 -5.34 18.47
CA LEU A 92 -3.83 -4.55 18.02
C LEU A 92 -3.67 -4.80 16.52
N ALA A 93 -3.60 -3.74 15.74
CA ALA A 93 -3.37 -3.80 14.29
C ALA A 93 -2.26 -2.81 13.93
N CYS A 94 -1.49 -3.10 12.88
CA CYS A 94 -0.56 -2.13 12.29
C CYS A 94 -0.52 -2.38 10.78
N GLU A 95 -1.11 -1.44 10.04
CA GLU A 95 -1.54 -1.69 8.67
C GLU A 95 -1.41 -0.40 7.83
N ILE A 96 -1.34 -0.53 6.51
CA ILE A 96 -1.19 0.62 5.59
C ILE A 96 -2.49 1.40 5.56
N VAL A 97 -2.41 2.73 5.68
CA VAL A 97 -3.60 3.58 5.58
C VAL A 97 -3.96 3.80 4.11
N THR A 98 -5.13 3.32 3.70
CA THR A 98 -5.59 3.43 2.31
C THR A 98 -6.64 4.53 2.13
N VAL A 99 -7.53 4.70 3.12
CA VAL A 99 -8.65 5.64 3.05
C VAL A 99 -8.83 6.38 4.36
N ARG A 100 -9.12 7.69 4.26
CA ARG A 100 -9.60 8.52 5.36
C ARG A 100 -10.90 9.20 4.97
N HIS A 101 -11.90 9.12 5.85
CA HIS A 101 -13.21 9.72 5.60
C HIS A 101 -13.81 10.29 6.89
N ARG A 102 -14.24 11.55 6.84
CA ARG A 102 -14.89 12.25 7.95
C ARG A 102 -16.23 12.83 7.48
N PRO A 103 -17.29 12.01 7.38
CA PRO A 103 -18.57 12.46 6.88
C PRO A 103 -19.17 13.52 7.81
N GLY A 104 -19.64 14.63 7.24
CA GLY A 104 -20.21 15.75 8.00
C GLY A 104 -21.43 15.39 8.87
N THR A 105 -22.08 14.26 8.61
CA THR A 105 -23.25 13.76 9.36
C THR A 105 -22.89 12.92 10.59
N ALA A 106 -21.63 12.51 10.74
CA ALA A 106 -21.22 11.54 11.77
C ALA A 106 -20.57 12.19 13.00
N LYS A 107 -20.99 13.39 13.41
CA LYS A 107 -20.48 14.09 14.61
C LYS A 107 -18.95 14.09 14.68
N ASP A 108 -18.28 14.42 13.58
CA ASP A 108 -16.82 14.51 13.52
C ASP A 108 -16.05 13.19 13.76
N VAL A 109 -16.74 12.06 13.70
CA VAL A 109 -16.08 10.75 13.75
C VAL A 109 -15.26 10.54 12.48
N LEU A 110 -14.01 10.13 12.66
CA LEU A 110 -13.14 9.75 11.55
C LEU A 110 -13.20 8.23 11.35
N PHE A 111 -13.36 7.85 10.09
CA PHE A 111 -13.25 6.49 9.61
C PHE A 111 -11.95 6.35 8.83
N ILE A 112 -11.18 5.32 9.16
CA ILE A 112 -9.96 4.96 8.44
C ILE A 112 -10.09 3.53 7.94
N THR A 113 -9.76 3.29 6.69
CA THR A 113 -9.51 1.93 6.18
C THR A 113 -8.02 1.69 6.22
N LEU A 114 -7.65 0.61 6.91
CA LEU A 114 -6.31 0.06 6.88
C LEU A 114 -6.28 -1.19 6.02
N GLU A 115 -5.12 -1.57 5.50
CA GLU A 115 -4.94 -2.76 4.67
C GLU A 115 -3.64 -3.51 4.99
N ASP A 116 -3.74 -4.83 4.95
CA ASP A 116 -2.61 -5.75 4.94
C ASP A 116 -2.76 -6.85 3.87
N GLU A 117 -1.83 -7.81 3.86
CA GLU A 117 -1.81 -8.93 2.91
C GLU A 117 -3.04 -9.84 2.97
N THR A 118 -3.85 -9.72 4.02
CA THR A 118 -5.06 -10.51 4.26
C THR A 118 -6.36 -9.73 4.05
N GLY A 119 -6.28 -8.43 3.81
CA GLY A 119 -7.39 -7.57 3.42
C GLY A 119 -7.55 -6.32 4.30
N PRO A 120 -8.72 -5.67 4.22
CA PRO A 120 -8.92 -4.39 4.89
C PRO A 120 -9.42 -4.51 6.34
N THR A 121 -8.95 -3.61 7.20
CA THR A 121 -9.46 -3.37 8.55
C THR A 121 -10.08 -1.98 8.66
N ASN A 122 -11.37 -1.91 9.00
CA ASN A 122 -12.04 -0.63 9.24
C ASN A 122 -11.81 -0.14 10.67
N VAL A 123 -11.37 1.10 10.82
CA VAL A 123 -11.06 1.73 12.11
C VAL A 123 -11.98 2.93 12.35
N ILE A 124 -12.51 3.04 13.58
CA ILE A 124 -13.26 4.20 14.05
C ILE A 124 -12.42 4.97 15.06
N ILE A 125 -12.26 6.27 14.81
CA ILE A 125 -11.56 7.21 15.69
C ILE A 125 -12.57 8.29 16.11
N TRP A 126 -12.82 8.38 17.42
CA TRP A 126 -13.70 9.38 17.99
C TRP A 126 -13.03 10.76 18.06
N PRO A 127 -13.80 11.87 18.04
CA PRO A 127 -13.24 13.23 17.97
C PRO A 127 -12.17 13.52 19.04
N ALA A 128 -12.40 13.12 20.29
CA ALA A 128 -11.43 13.34 21.37
C ALA A 128 -10.09 12.59 21.13
N LEU A 129 -10.15 11.39 20.53
CA LEU A 129 -8.96 10.63 20.19
C LEU A 129 -8.27 11.21 18.94
N PHE A 130 -9.04 11.64 17.95
CA PHE A 130 -8.53 12.34 16.78
C PHE A 130 -7.77 13.60 17.16
N GLU A 131 -8.32 14.46 18.03
CA GLU A 131 -7.63 15.68 18.46
C GLU A 131 -6.35 15.36 19.25
N LYS A 132 -6.35 14.27 20.03
CA LYS A 132 -5.15 13.83 20.76
C LYS A 132 -4.04 13.33 19.82
N TYR A 133 -4.39 12.56 18.80
CA TYR A 133 -3.44 11.91 17.88
C TYR A 133 -3.51 12.49 16.47
N ARG A 134 -3.69 13.81 16.38
CA ARG A 134 -4.03 14.48 15.12
C ARG A 134 -2.94 14.31 14.06
N ARG A 135 -1.68 14.28 14.48
CA ARG A 135 -0.52 14.09 13.60
C ARG A 135 -0.50 12.68 13.00
N GLU A 136 -0.63 11.67 13.83
CA GLU A 136 -0.64 10.25 13.44
C GLU A 136 -1.83 10.00 12.53
N THR A 137 -2.99 10.51 12.93
CA THR A 137 -4.22 10.24 12.23
C THR A 137 -4.24 10.85 10.82
N LEU A 138 -3.65 12.04 10.61
CA LEU A 138 -3.62 12.70 9.30
C LEU A 138 -2.38 12.36 8.46
N GLY A 139 -1.23 12.11 9.09
CA GLY A 139 0.05 12.01 8.38
C GLY A 139 0.60 10.59 8.22
N ALA A 140 0.07 9.60 8.95
CA ALA A 140 0.62 8.25 8.91
C ALA A 140 0.25 7.51 7.62
N SER A 141 1.24 6.93 6.94
CA SER A 141 1.04 5.96 5.86
C SER A 141 0.92 4.53 6.40
N LEU A 142 1.46 4.28 7.59
CA LEU A 142 1.31 3.07 8.37
C LEU A 142 0.84 3.44 9.77
N LEU A 143 -0.26 2.84 10.22
CA LEU A 143 -0.88 3.20 11.49
C LEU A 143 -1.00 1.99 12.40
N ALA A 144 -0.39 2.07 13.59
CA ALA A 144 -0.66 1.12 14.65
C ALA A 144 -1.90 1.58 15.45
N VAL A 145 -2.85 0.68 15.63
CA VAL A 145 -4.10 0.95 16.32
C VAL A 145 -4.28 -0.05 17.44
N TYR A 146 -4.44 0.47 18.65
CA TYR A 146 -4.80 -0.26 19.84
C TYR A 146 -6.26 0.06 20.14
N GLY A 147 -7.10 -0.97 20.25
CA GLY A 147 -8.52 -0.73 20.34
C GLY A 147 -9.35 -1.92 20.78
N VAL A 148 -10.65 -1.74 20.64
CA VAL A 148 -11.66 -2.76 20.93
C VAL A 148 -12.29 -3.20 19.62
N TRP A 149 -12.19 -4.49 19.34
CA TRP A 149 -12.85 -5.10 18.20
C TRP A 149 -14.36 -5.09 18.39
N GLN A 150 -15.09 -4.61 17.39
CA GLN A 150 -16.54 -4.56 17.42
C GLN A 150 -17.13 -5.26 16.20
N THR A 151 -18.10 -6.12 16.46
CA THR A 151 -18.87 -6.82 15.42
C THR A 151 -20.34 -6.52 15.62
N LYS A 152 -21.00 -5.99 14.57
CA LYS A 152 -22.45 -5.78 14.53
C LYS A 152 -23.00 -6.43 13.26
N GLY A 153 -23.63 -7.60 13.41
CA GLY A 153 -24.02 -8.41 12.27
C GLY A 153 -22.79 -8.82 11.47
N LYS A 154 -22.74 -8.44 10.18
CA LYS A 154 -21.61 -8.70 9.27
C LYS A 154 -20.57 -7.57 9.21
N VAL A 155 -20.78 -6.49 9.98
CA VAL A 155 -19.89 -5.33 9.97
C VAL A 155 -18.88 -5.44 11.10
N HIS A 156 -17.61 -5.47 10.72
CA HIS A 156 -16.45 -5.58 11.59
C HIS A 156 -15.66 -4.28 11.61
N ARG A 157 -15.22 -3.84 12.80
CA ARG A 157 -14.44 -2.62 12.96
C ARG A 157 -13.60 -2.64 14.23
N LEU A 158 -12.46 -1.97 14.18
CA LEU A 158 -11.64 -1.68 15.34
C LEU A 158 -11.96 -0.27 15.86
N VAL A 159 -12.50 -0.18 17.07
CA VAL A 159 -12.71 1.13 17.73
C VAL A 159 -11.44 1.51 18.47
N ALA A 160 -10.76 2.52 17.96
CA ALA A 160 -9.47 2.96 18.47
C ALA A 160 -9.58 3.51 19.91
N LYS A 161 -8.55 3.21 20.70
CA LYS A 161 -8.33 3.72 22.06
C LYS A 161 -6.99 4.45 22.16
N GLU A 162 -6.02 4.01 21.38
CA GLU A 162 -4.70 4.61 21.28
C GLU A 162 -4.15 4.35 19.88
N LEU A 163 -3.39 5.32 19.38
CA LEU A 163 -2.72 5.24 18.08
C LEU A 163 -1.22 5.32 18.31
N GLY A 164 -0.47 4.55 17.52
CA GLY A 164 0.98 4.62 17.48
C GLY A 164 1.45 4.86 16.06
N GLU A 165 2.42 5.76 15.91
CA GLU A 165 3.23 5.82 14.69
C GLU A 165 4.33 4.76 14.84
N ARG A 166 4.35 3.73 13.98
CA ARG A 166 5.52 2.86 13.82
C ARG A 166 6.30 3.40 12.63
N SER A 167 7.13 4.41 12.88
CA SER A 167 8.06 4.96 11.88
C SER A 167 9.19 3.98 11.53
N GLU A 168 9.24 2.79 12.15
CA GLU A 168 10.27 1.74 11.98
C GLU A 168 10.05 0.84 10.76
N LEU A 169 9.51 1.39 9.67
CA LEU A 169 9.62 0.74 8.38
C LEU A 169 11.03 1.03 7.83
N PRO A 170 11.78 0.03 7.34
CA PRO A 170 13.02 0.30 6.63
C PRO A 170 12.69 1.10 5.36
N GLY A 171 13.03 2.38 5.34
CA GLY A 171 12.84 3.22 4.16
C GLY A 171 11.39 3.16 3.61
N PRO A 172 11.21 3.00 2.30
CA PRO A 172 10.35 3.79 1.43
C PRO A 172 8.82 3.56 1.53
N LEU A 173 8.21 3.28 2.67
CA LEU A 173 6.74 3.08 2.74
C LEU A 173 5.92 4.36 3.02
N ARG A 174 6.41 5.53 2.59
CA ARG A 174 5.53 6.71 2.44
C ARG A 174 4.56 6.46 1.29
N VAL A 175 3.36 6.03 1.64
CA VAL A 175 2.21 5.87 0.75
C VAL A 175 1.28 7.06 0.96
N GLU A 176 0.88 7.72 -0.12
CA GLU A 176 -0.13 8.77 -0.05
C GLU A 176 -1.50 8.14 0.18
N SER A 177 -2.17 8.58 1.25
CA SER A 177 -3.54 8.16 1.54
C SER A 177 -4.50 8.97 0.69
N HIS A 178 -5.53 8.32 0.18
CA HIS A 178 -6.61 9.01 -0.50
C HIS A 178 -7.59 9.55 0.54
N ASP A 179 -7.63 10.87 0.66
CA ASP A 179 -8.56 11.57 1.53
C ASP A 179 -9.88 11.80 0.77
N PHE A 180 -11.00 11.36 1.35
CA PHE A 180 -12.35 11.62 0.82
C PHE A 180 -13.06 12.60 1.75
N HIS A 181 -13.53 13.71 1.18
CA HIS A 181 -14.25 14.80 1.87
C HIS A 181 -15.76 14.58 1.88
#